data_AF-A0A8T6F4S9-F1
#
_entry.id   AF-A0A8T6F4S9-F1
#
_cell.length_a   1.000
_cell.length_b   1.000
_cell.length_c   1.000
_cell.angle_alpha   90.00
_cell.angle_beta   90.00
_cell.angle_gamma   90.00
#
_symmetry.space_group_name_H-M   'P 1'
#
loop_
_entity.id
_entity.type
_entity.pdbx_description
1 polymer ?
#
loop_
_entity_poly.entity_id
_entity_poly.type
_entity_poly.pdbx_seq_one_letter_code
_entity_poly.pdbx_strand_id
1 'polypeptide(L)'
;PTPTATPTPTPTFTPTPTPSPTPTATPTPTPIPTPTPTPTPTPAPFPWTAFPPGSWLVGEQIVPGVYEATQVSGTCEWARLSRLDAGGADLLFEDSTTAPPTVAILPTDAGFRASESCGWWRLKPSPTPTPTHTPTPTATPYPDFQVAEQHTTLSSGFQHTCALRPDGTPVCWGGIQPPPEGEKVVSISSGLAYACGLRPDGSAVCWGDNRSGQASPPEGERFASISSGSNQACALLFDGSPICWGGYHELDSTVERFASISSGGDPGFSTHTGHTCALRPDGSAVCWGAIRESPEHDRFLVISSGGRHTCALRLDGSAACWRGRGEATSPLTGRSSAISSGGYHTCALRADGSAACWGTNPHGEASPPAGERFGAISSGGYHTCALRPDGSAVCWGYDEHGQATPPEGERFAVGRVEVGG
;
A
#
# COMPACT_ATOMS: atom_id res chain seq x y z
N PRO A 1 -42.52 50.00 65.48
CA PRO A 1 -41.12 49.66 65.80
C PRO A 1 -40.27 49.49 64.53
N THR A 2 -39.73 50.62 64.04
CA THR A 2 -38.29 50.91 63.75
C THR A 2 -37.33 49.76 63.36
N PRO A 3 -36.27 50.01 62.55
CA PRO A 3 -36.22 50.77 61.30
C PRO A 3 -35.33 50.14 60.18
N THR A 4 -35.42 50.79 59.03
CA THR A 4 -34.71 50.75 57.75
C THR A 4 -33.17 50.91 57.82
N ALA A 5 -32.44 50.25 56.90
CA ALA A 5 -31.07 50.61 56.52
C ALA A 5 -30.87 50.51 54.99
N THR A 6 -30.22 51.55 54.45
CA THR A 6 -29.99 51.94 53.04
C THR A 6 -28.94 51.07 52.32
N PRO A 7 -29.03 50.85 50.99
CA PRO A 7 -27.97 50.22 50.20
C PRO A 7 -26.91 51.21 49.69
N THR A 8 -25.63 50.82 49.73
CA THR A 8 -24.46 51.58 49.24
C THR A 8 -23.83 50.87 48.03
N PRO A 9 -23.34 51.59 47.00
CA PRO A 9 -23.04 51.03 45.67
C PRO A 9 -21.63 50.45 45.47
N THR A 10 -21.54 49.63 44.43
CA THR A 10 -20.39 48.92 43.84
C THR A 10 -19.26 49.83 43.35
N PRO A 11 -17.97 49.49 43.55
CA PRO A 11 -16.87 50.15 42.87
C PRO A 11 -16.43 49.41 41.58
N THR A 12 -16.37 50.18 40.50
CA THR A 12 -15.75 49.86 39.21
C THR A 12 -14.23 49.96 39.33
N PHE A 13 -13.49 48.95 38.86
CA PHE A 13 -12.02 49.03 38.73
C PHE A 13 -11.62 49.16 37.26
N THR A 14 -10.99 50.30 36.96
CA THR A 14 -10.34 50.66 35.70
C THR A 14 -8.90 50.12 35.70
N PRO A 15 -8.39 49.55 34.59
CA PRO A 15 -6.98 49.14 34.51
C PRO A 15 -6.04 50.33 34.26
N THR A 16 -5.00 50.45 35.08
CA THR A 16 -3.88 51.41 34.95
C THR A 16 -2.82 50.86 33.99
N PRO A 17 -2.23 51.68 33.09
CA PRO A 17 -1.25 51.23 32.10
C PRO A 17 0.14 50.95 32.71
N THR A 18 0.77 49.84 32.30
CA THR A 18 2.16 49.49 32.64
C THR A 18 3.12 50.00 31.54
N PRO A 19 4.28 50.59 31.89
CA PRO A 19 5.18 51.24 30.93
C PRO A 19 6.02 50.28 30.08
N SER A 20 6.33 50.76 28.87
CA SER A 20 7.15 50.16 27.82
C SER A 20 8.62 49.92 28.22
N PRO A 21 9.25 48.77 27.88
CA PRO A 21 10.68 48.58 28.06
C PRO A 21 11.51 49.13 26.88
N THR A 22 12.49 49.95 27.21
CA THR A 22 13.55 50.51 26.34
C THR A 22 14.47 49.39 25.76
N PRO A 23 14.97 49.53 24.52
CA PRO A 23 15.75 48.48 23.84
C PRO A 23 17.12 48.26 24.48
N THR A 24 17.44 47.01 24.79
CA THR A 24 18.77 46.59 25.27
C THR A 24 19.62 46.12 24.09
N ALA A 25 20.87 46.56 24.07
CA ALA A 25 21.85 46.38 23.00
C ALA A 25 22.25 44.91 22.74
N THR A 26 22.42 44.61 21.46
CA THR A 26 22.91 43.34 20.89
C THR A 26 24.35 43.03 21.30
N PRO A 27 24.68 41.83 21.82
CA PRO A 27 26.06 41.38 21.90
C PRO A 27 26.55 40.83 20.54
N THR A 28 27.69 41.34 20.09
CA THR A 28 28.44 40.91 18.89
C THR A 28 28.84 39.43 18.99
N PRO A 29 28.60 38.58 17.97
CA PRO A 29 29.07 37.21 17.99
C PRO A 29 30.59 37.11 17.75
N THR A 30 31.28 36.41 18.65
CA THR A 30 32.69 36.00 18.52
C THR A 30 32.82 34.96 17.38
N PRO A 31 33.85 35.04 16.51
CA PRO A 31 34.00 34.08 15.41
C PRO A 31 34.35 32.67 15.92
N ILE A 32 33.57 31.68 15.50
CA ILE A 32 33.79 30.25 15.73
C ILE A 32 34.90 29.78 14.76
N PRO A 33 35.93 29.03 15.21
CA PRO A 33 36.97 28.51 14.33
C PRO A 33 36.42 27.44 13.37
N THR A 34 36.74 27.58 12.09
CA THR A 34 36.37 26.67 10.99
C THR A 34 36.99 25.28 11.19
N PRO A 35 36.22 24.17 11.11
CA PRO A 35 36.81 22.83 11.11
C PRO A 35 37.49 22.54 9.77
N THR A 36 38.78 22.18 9.81
CA THR A 36 39.56 21.68 8.68
C THR A 36 38.93 20.39 8.12
N PRO A 37 38.72 20.25 6.80
CA PRO A 37 38.15 19.03 6.23
C PRO A 37 39.15 17.87 6.38
N THR A 38 38.72 16.83 7.09
CA THR A 38 39.40 15.53 7.12
C THR A 38 39.14 14.82 5.79
N PRO A 39 40.14 14.22 5.12
CA PRO A 39 39.93 13.56 3.84
C PRO A 39 39.00 12.35 3.99
N THR A 40 37.87 12.37 3.29
CA THR A 40 36.96 11.24 3.14
C THR A 40 37.69 10.08 2.44
N PRO A 41 37.61 8.83 2.94
CA PRO A 41 38.19 7.69 2.24
C PRO A 41 37.47 7.46 0.91
N THR A 42 38.21 7.53 -0.20
CA THR A 42 37.77 7.11 -1.52
C THR A 42 37.49 5.59 -1.51
N PRO A 43 36.29 5.10 -1.85
CA PRO A 43 36.08 3.67 -2.04
C PRO A 43 36.85 3.20 -3.28
N ALA A 44 37.68 2.17 -3.09
CA ALA A 44 38.44 1.49 -4.14
C ALA A 44 37.50 0.81 -5.17
N PRO A 45 37.94 0.58 -6.42
CA PRO A 45 37.12 -0.04 -7.46
C PRO A 45 36.71 -1.47 -7.09
N PHE A 46 35.43 -1.77 -7.23
CA PHE A 46 34.77 -3.03 -6.88
C PHE A 46 35.51 -4.26 -7.46
N PRO A 47 35.98 -5.22 -6.62
CA PRO A 47 36.54 -6.47 -7.11
C PRO A 47 35.43 -7.45 -7.51
N TRP A 48 35.78 -8.36 -8.42
CA TRP A 48 34.99 -9.50 -8.90
C TRP A 48 34.12 -10.16 -7.82
N THR A 49 32.79 -10.08 -7.93
CA THR A 49 31.87 -10.79 -7.02
C THR A 49 31.46 -12.12 -7.64
N ALA A 50 31.85 -13.22 -7.01
CA ALA A 50 31.38 -14.56 -7.36
C ALA A 50 30.02 -14.81 -6.68
N PHE A 51 29.02 -15.28 -7.41
CA PHE A 51 27.75 -15.75 -6.83
C PHE A 51 27.67 -17.28 -6.92
N PRO A 52 28.22 -18.03 -5.94
CA PRO A 52 28.02 -19.48 -5.88
C PRO A 52 26.54 -19.87 -5.75
N PRO A 53 26.22 -21.17 -5.92
CA PRO A 53 24.86 -21.68 -5.87
C PRO A 53 24.20 -21.36 -4.53
N GLY A 54 22.98 -20.81 -4.56
CA GLY A 54 22.32 -20.31 -3.37
C GLY A 54 21.33 -19.18 -3.64
N SER A 55 20.79 -18.61 -2.57
CA SER A 55 19.88 -17.47 -2.61
C SER A 55 20.61 -16.18 -2.23
N TRP A 56 20.36 -15.11 -2.98
CA TRP A 56 21.07 -13.83 -2.87
C TRP A 56 20.07 -12.68 -2.73
N LEU A 57 20.23 -11.84 -1.71
CA LEU A 57 19.35 -10.70 -1.44
C LEU A 57 19.82 -9.42 -2.13
N VAL A 58 18.91 -8.76 -2.85
CA VAL A 58 19.21 -7.50 -3.55
C VAL A 58 19.27 -6.35 -2.55
N GLY A 59 20.26 -5.46 -2.72
CA GLY A 59 20.49 -4.31 -1.84
C GLY A 59 21.33 -4.64 -0.60
N GLU A 60 21.45 -5.91 -0.23
CA GLU A 60 22.34 -6.37 0.85
C GLU A 60 23.55 -7.14 0.33
N GLN A 61 23.32 -8.15 -0.52
CA GLN A 61 24.35 -9.09 -0.98
C GLN A 61 24.65 -8.97 -2.48
N ILE A 62 23.70 -8.45 -3.27
CA ILE A 62 23.86 -8.14 -4.68
C ILE A 62 23.30 -6.76 -5.00
N VAL A 63 24.02 -5.96 -5.79
CA VAL A 63 23.57 -4.62 -6.16
C VAL A 63 22.68 -4.68 -7.40
N PRO A 64 21.66 -3.82 -7.52
CA PRO A 64 20.87 -3.70 -8.75
C PRO A 64 21.72 -3.35 -9.97
N GLY A 65 21.34 -3.90 -11.13
CA GLY A 65 21.98 -3.61 -12.40
C GLY A 65 21.99 -4.80 -13.37
N VAL A 66 22.65 -4.62 -14.52
CA VAL A 66 22.71 -5.63 -15.58
C VAL A 66 23.96 -6.47 -15.41
N TYR A 67 23.78 -7.77 -15.22
CA TYR A 67 24.86 -8.74 -15.09
C TYR A 67 25.04 -9.53 -16.38
N GLU A 68 26.27 -9.90 -16.71
CA GLU A 68 26.63 -10.70 -17.89
C GLU A 68 27.48 -11.90 -17.46
N ALA A 69 27.16 -13.10 -17.95
CA ALA A 69 27.89 -14.31 -17.61
C ALA A 69 29.14 -14.50 -18.49
N THR A 70 30.25 -14.98 -17.93
CA THR A 70 31.48 -15.26 -18.71
C THR A 70 31.69 -16.73 -19.02
N GLN A 71 31.08 -17.64 -18.25
CA GLN A 71 31.14 -19.08 -18.46
C GLN A 71 29.89 -19.72 -17.86
N VAL A 72 28.96 -20.19 -18.68
CA VAL A 72 27.79 -20.96 -18.25
C VAL A 72 27.98 -22.39 -18.76
N SER A 73 27.79 -23.40 -17.90
CA SER A 73 27.90 -24.80 -18.32
C SER A 73 26.68 -25.59 -17.85
N GLY A 74 25.93 -26.17 -18.78
CA GLY A 74 24.76 -27.00 -18.47
C GLY A 74 23.52 -26.20 -18.06
N THR A 75 22.55 -26.90 -17.46
CA THR A 75 21.21 -26.40 -17.09
C THR A 75 21.27 -25.36 -15.96
N CYS A 76 21.70 -24.13 -16.28
CA CYS A 76 21.70 -23.02 -15.33
C CYS A 76 20.32 -22.37 -15.26
N GLU A 77 19.76 -22.37 -14.04
CA GLU A 77 18.55 -21.65 -13.67
C GLU A 77 18.89 -20.43 -12.80
N TRP A 78 18.45 -19.25 -13.24
CA TRP A 78 18.38 -18.02 -12.43
C TRP A 78 16.92 -17.64 -12.25
N ALA A 79 16.44 -17.60 -11.01
CA ALA A 79 15.05 -17.35 -10.68
C ALA A 79 14.88 -16.12 -9.79
N ARG A 80 13.96 -15.22 -10.15
CA ARG A 80 13.53 -14.11 -9.29
C ARG A 80 12.68 -14.64 -8.14
N LEU A 81 13.02 -14.24 -6.92
CA LEU A 81 12.23 -14.56 -5.73
C LEU A 81 11.17 -13.47 -5.55
N SER A 82 10.02 -13.62 -6.22
CA SER A 82 8.88 -12.72 -6.07
C SER A 82 8.02 -13.06 -4.83
N ARG A 83 8.04 -14.32 -4.33
CA ARG A 83 7.59 -14.76 -2.99
C ARG A 83 8.31 -16.06 -2.59
N LEU A 84 8.73 -16.21 -1.33
CA LEU A 84 9.18 -17.49 -0.78
C LEU A 84 7.95 -18.29 -0.35
N ASP A 85 7.42 -19.09 -1.29
CA ASP A 85 7.10 -20.52 -1.15
C ASP A 85 6.01 -20.95 -2.15
N ALA A 86 6.29 -22.05 -2.86
CA ALA A 86 5.46 -22.82 -3.80
C ALA A 86 5.25 -22.26 -5.25
N GLY A 87 6.11 -22.72 -6.17
CA GLY A 87 5.71 -23.10 -7.53
C GLY A 87 5.85 -22.08 -8.67
N GLY A 88 6.15 -20.81 -8.37
CA GLY A 88 6.36 -19.77 -9.40
C GLY A 88 7.69 -19.06 -9.24
N ALA A 89 8.76 -19.64 -9.78
CA ALA A 89 9.98 -18.90 -10.06
C ALA A 89 9.78 -18.17 -11.40
N ASP A 90 9.87 -16.84 -11.43
CA ASP A 90 10.07 -16.14 -12.70
C ASP A 90 11.49 -16.46 -13.16
N LEU A 91 11.60 -17.41 -14.10
CA LEU A 91 12.85 -17.80 -14.73
C LEU A 91 13.41 -16.59 -15.49
N LEU A 92 14.48 -16.01 -14.95
CA LEU A 92 15.19 -14.90 -15.60
C LEU A 92 16.10 -15.41 -16.71
N PHE A 93 16.47 -16.70 -16.67
CA PHE A 93 17.32 -17.34 -17.66
C PHE A 93 17.18 -18.87 -17.64
N GLU A 94 16.99 -19.47 -18.82
CA GLU A 94 17.13 -20.91 -19.11
C GLU A 94 17.76 -21.05 -20.51
N ASP A 95 18.99 -21.60 -20.56
CA ASP A 95 19.96 -21.83 -21.66
C ASP A 95 19.85 -21.08 -23.02
N SER A 96 20.99 -20.56 -23.50
CA SER A 96 21.16 -19.98 -24.85
C SER A 96 22.55 -20.29 -25.42
N THR A 97 22.58 -20.94 -26.58
CA THR A 97 23.79 -21.38 -27.30
C THR A 97 24.52 -20.29 -28.10
N THR A 98 24.24 -19.00 -27.88
CA THR A 98 24.96 -17.90 -28.57
C THR A 98 24.98 -16.60 -27.76
N ALA A 99 26.20 -16.03 -27.59
CA ALA A 99 26.58 -14.82 -26.85
C ALA A 99 26.40 -14.89 -25.31
N PRO A 100 27.25 -14.22 -24.51
CA PRO A 100 27.18 -14.33 -23.05
C PRO A 100 25.82 -13.82 -22.54
N PRO A 101 25.07 -14.64 -21.77
CA PRO A 101 23.74 -14.25 -21.32
C PRO A 101 23.80 -13.09 -20.33
N THR A 102 22.78 -12.22 -20.38
CA THR A 102 22.64 -11.08 -19.47
C THR A 102 21.36 -11.14 -18.67
N VAL A 103 21.42 -10.82 -17.37
CA VAL A 103 20.27 -10.75 -16.45
C VAL A 103 20.20 -9.37 -15.83
N ALA A 104 19.01 -8.76 -15.81
CA ALA A 104 18.77 -7.49 -15.15
C ALA A 104 18.20 -7.72 -13.74
N ILE A 105 18.87 -7.15 -12.74
CA ILE A 105 18.44 -7.15 -11.34
C ILE A 105 17.86 -5.78 -11.02
N LEU A 106 16.58 -5.74 -10.67
CA LEU A 106 15.89 -4.49 -10.34
C LEU A 106 16.08 -4.14 -8.85
N PRO A 107 16.06 -2.85 -8.48
CA PRO A 107 16.08 -2.42 -7.07
C PRO A 107 14.90 -2.94 -6.24
N THR A 108 13.82 -3.32 -6.91
CA THR A 108 12.57 -3.84 -6.33
C THR A 108 12.57 -5.36 -6.17
N ASP A 109 13.59 -6.07 -6.67
CA ASP A 109 13.68 -7.52 -6.55
C ASP A 109 14.08 -7.90 -5.12
N ALA A 110 13.36 -8.82 -4.46
CA ALA A 110 13.68 -9.20 -3.08
C ALA A 110 14.94 -10.08 -2.99
N GLY A 111 15.21 -10.85 -4.04
CA GLY A 111 16.38 -11.72 -4.15
C GLY A 111 16.30 -12.64 -5.37
N PHE A 112 17.34 -13.43 -5.57
CA PHE A 112 17.40 -14.44 -6.64
C PHE A 112 17.93 -15.76 -6.13
N ARG A 113 17.62 -16.84 -6.86
CA ARG A 113 18.23 -18.16 -6.67
C ARG A 113 19.09 -18.49 -7.88
N ALA A 114 20.33 -18.92 -7.63
CA ALA A 114 21.24 -19.45 -8.64
C ALA A 114 21.48 -20.95 -8.42
N SER A 115 21.32 -21.74 -9.48
CA SER A 115 21.58 -23.19 -9.48
C SER A 115 23.08 -23.54 -9.57
N GLU A 116 23.42 -24.82 -9.36
CA GLU A 116 24.81 -25.32 -9.23
C GLU A 116 25.69 -25.10 -10.48
N SER A 117 25.08 -24.92 -11.64
CA SER A 117 25.67 -24.83 -12.98
C SER A 117 25.91 -23.40 -13.47
N CYS A 118 25.56 -22.38 -12.68
CA CYS A 118 25.42 -21.01 -13.17
C CYS A 118 26.69 -20.16 -13.33
N GLY A 119 27.88 -20.70 -13.04
CA GLY A 119 29.15 -20.05 -13.38
C GLY A 119 29.33 -18.62 -12.85
N TRP A 120 30.06 -17.78 -13.58
CA TRP A 120 30.50 -16.44 -13.10
C TRP A 120 29.77 -15.30 -13.81
N TRP A 121 29.29 -14.30 -13.04
CA TRP A 121 28.52 -13.16 -13.53
C TRP A 121 29.17 -11.83 -13.15
N ARG A 122 29.19 -10.85 -14.07
CA ARG A 122 29.77 -9.51 -13.85
C ARG A 122 28.73 -8.43 -14.04
N LEU A 123 28.71 -7.41 -13.17
CA LEU A 123 27.91 -6.20 -13.40
C LEU A 123 28.50 -5.42 -14.58
N LYS A 124 27.70 -5.12 -15.61
CA LYS A 124 28.11 -4.26 -16.73
C LYS A 124 28.22 -2.82 -16.20
N PRO A 125 29.35 -2.13 -16.41
CA PRO A 125 29.47 -0.72 -16.08
C PRO A 125 28.39 0.06 -16.84
N SER A 126 27.57 0.83 -16.11
CA SER A 126 26.60 1.73 -16.74
C SER A 126 27.35 2.73 -17.63
N PRO A 127 26.88 3.03 -18.86
CA PRO A 127 27.51 4.06 -19.68
C PRO A 127 27.42 5.40 -18.93
N THR A 128 28.57 5.92 -18.50
CA THR A 128 28.66 7.21 -17.81
C THR A 128 28.17 8.31 -18.75
N PRO A 129 27.13 9.09 -18.40
CA PRO A 129 26.73 10.22 -19.21
C PRO A 129 27.78 11.33 -19.08
N THR A 130 28.43 11.68 -20.19
CA THR A 130 29.26 12.88 -20.32
C THR A 130 28.41 14.11 -19.97
N PRO A 131 28.83 15.01 -19.06
CA PRO A 131 28.06 16.19 -18.72
C PRO A 131 28.24 17.21 -19.83
N THR A 132 27.33 17.23 -20.78
CA THR A 132 27.14 18.38 -21.65
C THR A 132 25.65 18.59 -21.72
N HIS A 133 25.17 19.56 -20.95
CA HIS A 133 24.03 20.45 -21.22
C HIS A 133 23.44 20.96 -19.90
N THR A 134 23.37 22.28 -19.81
CA THR A 134 22.74 23.14 -18.81
C THR A 134 21.33 22.65 -18.45
N PRO A 135 20.92 22.65 -17.16
CA PRO A 135 19.69 21.98 -16.75
C PRO A 135 18.45 22.73 -17.26
N THR A 136 17.59 22.02 -17.99
CA THR A 136 16.17 22.36 -18.16
C THR A 136 15.40 21.66 -17.03
N PRO A 137 14.51 22.35 -16.29
CA PRO A 137 13.83 21.76 -15.14
C PRO A 137 12.63 20.94 -15.59
N THR A 138 12.85 19.77 -16.22
CA THR A 138 11.75 18.86 -16.59
C THR A 138 12.22 17.41 -16.82
N ALA A 139 12.97 16.83 -15.89
CA ALA A 139 13.27 15.39 -15.94
C ALA A 139 12.69 14.70 -14.70
N THR A 140 11.61 13.95 -14.89
CA THR A 140 11.02 13.07 -13.88
C THR A 140 12.06 12.05 -13.42
N PRO A 141 12.20 11.77 -12.11
CA PRO A 141 13.22 10.84 -11.59
C PRO A 141 13.01 9.36 -11.97
N TYR A 142 11.90 9.00 -12.61
CA TYR A 142 11.55 7.61 -12.92
C TYR A 142 10.97 7.45 -14.34
N PRO A 143 11.77 7.60 -15.41
CA PRO A 143 11.27 7.59 -16.79
C PRO A 143 10.66 6.24 -17.24
N ASP A 144 11.06 5.11 -16.63
CA ASP A 144 10.62 3.76 -17.02
C ASP A 144 9.77 3.03 -15.96
N PHE A 145 9.30 3.73 -14.93
CA PHE A 145 8.49 3.12 -13.87
C PHE A 145 7.08 2.80 -14.37
N GLN A 146 6.63 1.56 -14.17
CA GLN A 146 5.26 1.12 -14.41
C GLN A 146 4.68 0.48 -13.16
N VAL A 147 3.41 0.77 -12.88
CA VAL A 147 2.68 0.14 -11.79
C VAL A 147 2.44 -1.33 -12.15
N ALA A 148 2.89 -2.23 -11.26
CA ALA A 148 2.52 -3.63 -11.38
C ALA A 148 1.00 -3.78 -11.18
N GLU A 149 0.34 -4.51 -12.06
CA GLU A 149 -1.09 -4.77 -11.93
C GLU A 149 -1.37 -5.46 -10.59
N GLN A 150 -2.29 -4.88 -9.81
CA GLN A 150 -2.72 -5.45 -8.53
C GLN A 150 -4.10 -6.08 -8.66
N HIS A 151 -4.13 -7.41 -8.62
CA HIS A 151 -5.35 -8.19 -8.78
C HIS A 151 -5.86 -8.60 -7.40
N THR A 152 -6.84 -7.85 -6.89
CA THR A 152 -7.53 -8.16 -5.64
C THR A 152 -8.78 -8.95 -5.96
N THR A 153 -8.91 -10.15 -5.39
CA THR A 153 -10.03 -11.06 -5.67
C THR A 153 -11.05 -11.17 -4.55
N LEU A 154 -10.74 -10.63 -3.38
CA LEU A 154 -11.64 -10.53 -2.24
C LEU A 154 -11.50 -9.10 -1.67
N SER A 155 -12.61 -8.38 -1.58
CA SER A 155 -12.66 -7.05 -1.00
C SER A 155 -13.89 -6.90 -0.12
N SER A 156 -13.68 -6.59 1.15
CA SER A 156 -14.74 -6.33 2.12
C SER A 156 -14.92 -4.83 2.27
N GLY A 157 -16.12 -4.34 1.93
CA GLY A 157 -16.55 -2.97 2.16
C GLY A 157 -17.11 -2.77 3.57
N PHE A 158 -17.85 -1.68 3.79
CA PHE A 158 -18.39 -1.39 5.12
C PHE A 158 -19.54 -2.33 5.51
N GLN A 159 -20.49 -2.56 4.60
CA GLN A 159 -21.70 -3.39 4.81
C GLN A 159 -21.84 -4.55 3.83
N HIS A 160 -20.80 -4.83 3.03
CA HIS A 160 -20.86 -5.85 2.00
C HIS A 160 -19.45 -6.43 1.76
N THR A 161 -19.39 -7.56 1.07
CA THR A 161 -18.14 -8.12 0.57
C THR A 161 -18.36 -8.55 -0.87
N CYS A 162 -17.34 -8.34 -1.69
CA CYS A 162 -17.30 -8.82 -3.07
C CYS A 162 -16.08 -9.71 -3.28
N ALA A 163 -16.27 -10.77 -4.07
CA ALA A 163 -15.19 -11.65 -4.49
C ALA A 163 -15.32 -12.01 -5.97
N LEU A 164 -14.20 -12.39 -6.58
CA LEU A 164 -14.13 -12.79 -7.98
C LEU A 164 -14.10 -14.31 -8.09
N ARG A 165 -14.98 -14.84 -8.92
CA ARG A 165 -14.84 -16.22 -9.42
C ARG A 165 -13.57 -16.33 -10.27
N PRO A 166 -13.02 -17.55 -10.46
CA PRO A 166 -11.85 -17.75 -11.31
C PRO A 166 -11.99 -17.21 -12.75
N ASP A 167 -13.22 -17.15 -13.25
CA ASP A 167 -13.56 -16.64 -14.59
C ASP A 167 -13.76 -15.11 -14.62
N GLY A 168 -13.49 -14.41 -13.52
CA GLY A 168 -13.61 -12.96 -13.37
C GLY A 168 -15.02 -12.42 -13.19
N THR A 169 -16.03 -13.27 -12.99
CA THR A 169 -17.35 -12.78 -12.60
C THR A 169 -17.34 -12.27 -11.15
N PRO A 170 -17.71 -11.00 -10.91
CA PRO A 170 -17.87 -10.48 -9.56
C PRO A 170 -19.13 -11.03 -8.90
N VAL A 171 -18.99 -11.45 -7.64
CA VAL A 171 -20.11 -11.86 -6.78
C VAL A 171 -20.01 -11.03 -5.51
N CYS A 172 -21.09 -10.31 -5.19
CA CYS A 172 -21.18 -9.53 -3.96
C CYS A 172 -22.33 -10.02 -3.09
N TRP A 173 -22.13 -9.98 -1.79
CA TRP A 173 -23.14 -10.30 -0.78
C TRP A 173 -23.10 -9.25 0.34
N GLY A 174 -24.17 -9.18 1.12
CA GLY A 174 -24.38 -8.13 2.11
C GLY A 174 -25.28 -7.00 1.61
N GLY A 175 -25.14 -5.82 2.20
CA GLY A 175 -25.94 -4.62 1.92
C GLY A 175 -25.51 -3.85 0.67
N ILE A 176 -25.33 -4.51 -0.47
CA ILE A 176 -25.02 -3.87 -1.76
C ILE A 176 -25.92 -4.38 -2.88
N GLN A 177 -26.16 -3.54 -3.88
CA GLN A 177 -26.79 -3.97 -5.13
C GLN A 177 -25.90 -4.98 -5.88
N PRO A 178 -26.51 -5.91 -6.64
CA PRO A 178 -25.74 -6.88 -7.41
C PRO A 178 -24.84 -6.17 -8.45
N PRO A 179 -23.68 -6.76 -8.79
CA PRO A 179 -22.85 -6.26 -9.88
C PRO A 179 -23.62 -6.24 -11.21
N PRO A 180 -23.23 -5.38 -12.17
CA PRO A 180 -23.87 -5.36 -13.48
C PRO A 180 -23.74 -6.72 -14.19
N GLU A 181 -24.83 -7.15 -14.83
CA GLU A 181 -24.92 -8.47 -15.44
C GLU A 181 -23.91 -8.63 -16.59
N GLY A 182 -23.24 -9.79 -16.64
CA GLY A 182 -22.28 -10.12 -17.69
C GLY A 182 -20.90 -9.48 -17.54
N GLU A 183 -20.66 -8.67 -16.50
CA GLU A 183 -19.36 -8.06 -16.27
C GLU A 183 -18.27 -9.08 -15.92
N LYS A 184 -17.07 -8.81 -16.45
CA LYS A 184 -15.85 -9.59 -16.23
C LYS A 184 -14.71 -8.67 -15.84
N VAL A 185 -14.14 -8.92 -14.67
CA VAL A 185 -13.12 -8.07 -14.05
C VAL A 185 -11.96 -8.91 -13.54
N VAL A 186 -10.77 -8.31 -13.47
CA VAL A 186 -9.53 -8.93 -12.97
C VAL A 186 -9.18 -8.48 -11.55
N SER A 187 -9.80 -7.41 -11.06
CA SER A 187 -9.60 -6.88 -9.72
C SER A 187 -10.88 -6.25 -9.19
N ILE A 188 -11.10 -6.30 -7.87
CA ILE A 188 -12.26 -5.71 -7.21
C ILE A 188 -11.84 -4.89 -5.99
N SER A 189 -12.55 -3.79 -5.75
CA SER A 189 -12.36 -2.92 -4.61
C SER A 189 -13.70 -2.43 -4.06
N SER A 190 -13.99 -2.80 -2.82
CA SER A 190 -15.23 -2.48 -2.12
C SER A 190 -15.04 -1.28 -1.21
N GLY A 191 -15.84 -0.25 -1.43
CA GLY A 191 -15.92 0.92 -0.56
C GLY A 191 -17.03 0.76 0.48
N LEU A 192 -17.61 1.88 0.91
CA LEU A 192 -18.63 1.87 1.97
C LEU A 192 -19.93 1.16 1.57
N ALA A 193 -20.57 1.66 0.52
CA ALA A 193 -21.85 1.19 -0.01
C ALA A 193 -21.82 1.06 -1.55
N TYR A 194 -20.61 0.98 -2.12
CA TYR A 194 -20.36 0.82 -3.54
C TYR A 194 -19.13 -0.06 -3.72
N ALA A 195 -18.99 -0.63 -4.91
CA ALA A 195 -17.82 -1.41 -5.30
C ALA A 195 -17.41 -1.04 -6.72
N CYS A 196 -16.14 -1.24 -7.03
CA CYS A 196 -15.58 -1.08 -8.35
C CYS A 196 -14.79 -2.31 -8.75
N GLY A 197 -14.87 -2.68 -10.02
CA GLY A 197 -14.04 -3.69 -10.66
C GLY A 197 -13.19 -3.09 -11.77
N LEU A 198 -11.99 -3.65 -11.96
CA LEU A 198 -11.09 -3.32 -13.05
C LEU A 198 -11.24 -4.38 -14.14
N ARG A 199 -11.60 -3.97 -15.36
CA ARG A 199 -11.68 -4.87 -16.52
C ARG A 199 -10.28 -5.23 -17.03
N PRO A 200 -10.13 -6.34 -17.78
CA PRO A 200 -8.85 -6.73 -18.38
C PRO A 200 -8.22 -5.64 -19.27
N ASP A 201 -9.04 -4.78 -19.88
CA ASP A 201 -8.55 -3.69 -20.73
C ASP A 201 -8.09 -2.45 -19.94
N GLY A 202 -8.18 -2.47 -18.61
CA GLY A 202 -7.85 -1.36 -17.72
C GLY A 202 -9.00 -0.38 -17.47
N SER A 203 -10.16 -0.53 -18.10
CA SER A 203 -11.32 0.31 -17.80
C SER A 203 -11.96 -0.09 -16.46
N ALA A 204 -12.53 0.87 -15.73
CA ALA A 204 -13.21 0.61 -14.47
C ALA A 204 -14.74 0.51 -14.66
N VAL A 205 -15.38 -0.34 -13.86
CA VAL A 205 -16.83 -0.41 -13.71
C VAL A 205 -17.17 -0.34 -12.23
N CYS A 206 -18.08 0.56 -11.85
CA CYS A 206 -18.49 0.72 -10.47
C CYS A 206 -20.01 0.63 -10.32
N TRP A 207 -20.48 0.13 -9.17
CA TRP A 207 -21.90 -0.04 -8.87
C TRP A 207 -22.17 0.20 -7.39
N GLY A 208 -23.43 0.50 -7.06
CA GLY A 208 -23.88 0.83 -5.71
C GLY A 208 -24.12 2.33 -5.52
N ASP A 209 -23.88 2.83 -4.30
CA ASP A 209 -24.12 4.24 -3.96
C ASP A 209 -23.29 5.19 -4.83
N ASN A 210 -23.97 6.18 -5.41
CA ASN A 210 -23.35 7.19 -6.28
C ASN A 210 -23.70 8.63 -5.89
N ARG A 211 -24.14 8.88 -4.65
CA ARG A 211 -24.54 10.23 -4.18
C ARG A 211 -23.42 11.27 -4.24
N SER A 212 -22.16 10.83 -4.25
CA SER A 212 -20.99 11.70 -4.36
C SER A 212 -20.27 11.56 -5.72
N GLY A 213 -20.81 10.78 -6.67
CA GLY A 213 -20.13 10.46 -7.93
C GLY A 213 -19.09 9.34 -7.82
N GLN A 214 -18.98 8.66 -6.67
CA GLN A 214 -17.96 7.65 -6.39
C GLN A 214 -18.08 6.38 -7.24
N ALA A 215 -19.28 6.09 -7.75
CA ALA A 215 -19.53 4.99 -8.68
C ALA A 215 -19.53 5.43 -10.16
N SER A 216 -19.03 6.64 -10.45
CA SER A 216 -18.85 7.16 -11.82
C SER A 216 -17.36 7.28 -12.15
N PRO A 217 -16.68 6.19 -12.55
CA PRO A 217 -15.26 6.25 -12.91
C PRO A 217 -15.03 7.16 -14.14
N PRO A 218 -13.88 7.85 -14.23
CA PRO A 218 -13.53 8.68 -15.38
C PRO A 218 -13.55 7.89 -16.69
N GLU A 219 -14.26 8.43 -17.69
CA GLU A 219 -14.36 7.80 -19.01
C GLU A 219 -13.06 7.95 -19.81
N GLY A 220 -12.70 6.92 -20.58
CA GLY A 220 -11.53 6.93 -21.46
C GLY A 220 -10.21 6.57 -20.76
N GLU A 221 -10.14 6.67 -19.44
CA GLU A 221 -8.94 6.33 -18.67
C GLU A 221 -8.69 4.82 -18.58
N ARG A 222 -7.42 4.46 -18.33
CA ARG A 222 -6.96 3.07 -18.18
C ARG A 222 -6.09 2.92 -16.94
N PHE A 223 -6.59 2.14 -15.99
CA PHE A 223 -6.02 2.00 -14.67
C PHE A 223 -5.27 0.67 -14.53
N ALA A 224 -4.16 0.70 -13.79
CA ALA A 224 -3.41 -0.48 -13.35
C ALA A 224 -3.91 -1.02 -12.00
N SER A 225 -4.51 -0.13 -11.18
CA SER A 225 -5.06 -0.48 -9.87
C SER A 225 -6.17 0.49 -9.47
N ILE A 226 -7.09 0.04 -8.61
CA ILE A 226 -8.20 0.84 -8.08
C ILE A 226 -8.38 0.55 -6.59
N SER A 227 -8.64 1.59 -5.81
CA SER A 227 -8.98 1.53 -4.40
C SER A 227 -10.23 2.35 -4.11
N SER A 228 -11.22 1.71 -3.50
CA SER A 228 -12.49 2.31 -3.10
C SER A 228 -12.44 2.69 -1.61
N GLY A 229 -12.76 3.94 -1.30
CA GLY A 229 -12.83 4.47 0.07
C GLY A 229 -14.26 4.62 0.58
N SER A 230 -14.50 5.61 1.44
CA SER A 230 -15.82 5.80 2.06
C SER A 230 -16.84 6.38 1.07
N ASN A 231 -16.50 7.51 0.45
CA ASN A 231 -17.32 8.20 -0.56
C ASN A 231 -16.48 8.66 -1.75
N GLN A 232 -15.28 8.10 -1.90
CA GLN A 232 -14.30 8.46 -2.89
C GLN A 232 -13.56 7.23 -3.38
N ALA A 233 -13.22 7.19 -4.66
CA ALA A 233 -12.35 6.16 -5.23
C ALA A 233 -11.09 6.83 -5.78
N CYS A 234 -9.98 6.12 -5.70
CA CYS A 234 -8.72 6.50 -6.31
C CYS A 234 -8.17 5.33 -7.11
N ALA A 235 -7.58 5.62 -8.26
CA ALA A 235 -6.93 4.64 -9.11
C ALA A 235 -5.57 5.17 -9.56
N LEU A 236 -4.68 4.24 -9.93
CA LEU A 236 -3.41 4.57 -10.57
C LEU A 236 -3.49 4.21 -12.05
N LEU A 237 -3.04 5.13 -12.89
CA LEU A 237 -2.68 4.80 -14.27
C LEU A 237 -1.43 3.90 -14.30
N PHE A 238 -1.15 3.29 -15.45
CA PHE A 238 0.04 2.43 -15.62
C PHE A 238 1.37 3.15 -15.36
N ASP A 239 1.43 4.47 -15.56
CA ASP A 239 2.61 5.29 -15.27
C ASP A 239 2.74 5.72 -13.80
N GLY A 240 1.80 5.32 -12.94
CA GLY A 240 1.77 5.66 -11.52
C GLY A 240 1.08 6.98 -11.19
N SER A 241 0.52 7.68 -12.17
CA SER A 241 -0.24 8.90 -11.93
C SER A 241 -1.58 8.57 -11.23
N PRO A 242 -1.92 9.24 -10.11
CA PRO A 242 -3.19 9.00 -9.43
C PRO A 242 -4.33 9.79 -10.06
N ILE A 243 -5.48 9.14 -10.22
CA ILE A 243 -6.76 9.80 -10.53
C ILE A 243 -7.76 9.40 -9.46
N CYS A 244 -8.39 10.40 -8.83
CA CYS A 244 -9.41 10.17 -7.83
C CYS A 244 -10.71 10.88 -8.19
N TRP A 245 -11.85 10.27 -7.87
CA TRP A 245 -13.19 10.77 -8.16
C TRP A 245 -14.16 10.46 -7.02
N GLY A 246 -15.34 11.08 -7.03
CA GLY A 246 -16.31 11.00 -5.94
C GLY A 246 -16.25 12.21 -5.01
N GLY A 247 -16.21 11.96 -3.69
CA GLY A 247 -16.20 12.95 -2.60
C GLY A 247 -14.99 13.89 -2.55
N TYR A 248 -14.63 14.36 -1.35
CA TYR A 248 -13.57 15.38 -1.22
C TYR A 248 -12.17 14.81 -1.55
N HIS A 249 -11.48 15.48 -2.49
CA HIS A 249 -10.10 15.20 -2.90
C HIS A 249 -9.25 16.45 -2.71
N GLU A 250 -8.24 16.40 -1.84
CA GLU A 250 -7.13 17.37 -1.88
C GLU A 250 -5.82 16.63 -2.16
N LEU A 251 -5.52 16.49 -3.45
CA LEU A 251 -4.17 16.34 -3.99
C LEU A 251 -4.06 17.28 -5.19
N ASP A 252 -3.01 18.08 -5.23
CA ASP A 252 -2.58 18.78 -6.46
C ASP A 252 -1.89 17.74 -7.35
N SER A 253 -2.70 17.10 -8.21
CA SER A 253 -2.50 15.73 -8.72
C SER A 253 -1.61 15.61 -9.96
N THR A 254 -0.58 16.43 -10.14
CA THR A 254 0.15 16.44 -11.43
C THR A 254 1.63 16.08 -11.39
N VAL A 255 2.23 15.85 -10.21
CA VAL A 255 3.69 15.71 -10.13
C VAL A 255 4.19 14.41 -9.47
N GLU A 256 3.41 13.75 -8.61
CA GLU A 256 3.86 12.55 -7.91
C GLU A 256 3.37 11.25 -8.58
N ARG A 257 4.28 10.26 -8.67
CA ARG A 257 3.99 8.90 -9.15
C ARG A 257 4.04 7.92 -8.00
N PHE A 258 3.08 6.99 -7.98
CA PHE A 258 2.91 6.01 -6.92
C PHE A 258 2.94 4.58 -7.46
N ALA A 259 3.37 3.63 -6.62
CA ALA A 259 3.38 2.21 -6.90
C ALA A 259 2.16 1.46 -6.36
N SER A 260 1.51 2.00 -5.34
CA SER A 260 0.25 1.47 -4.83
C SER A 260 -0.56 2.57 -4.17
N ILE A 261 -1.87 2.44 -4.17
CA ILE A 261 -2.80 3.37 -3.54
C ILE A 261 -3.82 2.60 -2.70
N SER A 262 -4.16 3.15 -1.54
CA SER A 262 -5.17 2.60 -0.65
C SER A 262 -6.02 3.72 -0.09
N SER A 263 -7.32 3.61 -0.29
CA SER A 263 -8.33 4.57 0.17
C SER A 263 -9.15 3.93 1.28
N GLY A 264 -9.36 4.69 2.34
CA GLY A 264 -10.18 4.32 3.49
C GLY A 264 -11.07 5.47 3.92
N GLY A 265 -11.77 5.28 5.04
CA GLY A 265 -12.64 6.28 5.63
C GLY A 265 -13.79 5.65 6.42
N ASP A 266 -14.20 6.36 7.47
CA ASP A 266 -15.24 5.91 8.39
C ASP A 266 -16.57 6.64 8.14
N PRO A 267 -17.72 5.94 7.98
CA PRO A 267 -19.05 6.56 7.91
C PRO A 267 -19.46 7.35 9.16
N GLY A 268 -18.90 7.00 10.32
CA GLY A 268 -19.32 7.53 11.62
C GLY A 268 -18.94 9.00 11.85
N PHE A 269 -18.08 9.57 11.01
CA PHE A 269 -17.77 10.98 10.99
C PHE A 269 -18.30 11.62 9.71
N SER A 270 -18.60 12.93 9.75
CA SER A 270 -19.18 13.70 8.64
C SER A 270 -18.53 13.41 7.27
N THR A 271 -19.23 13.72 6.19
CA THR A 271 -18.95 13.49 4.74
C THR A 271 -17.53 13.81 4.19
N HIS A 272 -16.56 14.15 5.04
CA HIS A 272 -15.19 14.60 4.75
C HIS A 272 -14.10 13.72 5.41
N THR A 273 -14.41 12.50 5.83
CA THR A 273 -13.48 11.62 6.58
C THR A 273 -12.77 10.56 5.77
N GLY A 274 -12.92 10.60 4.45
CA GLY A 274 -12.07 9.83 3.55
C GLY A 274 -10.61 10.21 3.73
N HIS A 275 -9.73 9.21 3.70
CA HIS A 275 -8.31 9.43 3.52
C HIS A 275 -7.78 8.44 2.50
N THR A 276 -6.71 8.83 1.85
CA THR A 276 -6.01 7.96 0.91
C THR A 276 -4.54 8.04 1.22
N CYS A 277 -3.90 6.88 1.24
CA CYS A 277 -2.46 6.76 1.35
C CYS A 277 -1.92 6.01 0.14
N ALA A 278 -0.74 6.40 -0.32
CA ALA A 278 -0.05 5.77 -1.42
C ALA A 278 1.41 5.50 -1.06
N LEU A 279 1.98 4.48 -1.69
CA LEU A 279 3.41 4.20 -1.62
C LEU A 279 4.07 4.72 -2.89
N ARG A 280 5.17 5.45 -2.74
CA ARG A 280 6.07 5.79 -3.84
C ARG A 280 6.86 4.55 -4.27
N PRO A 281 7.48 4.56 -5.47
CA PRO A 281 8.33 3.45 -5.92
C PRO A 281 9.48 3.10 -4.96
N ASP A 282 9.94 4.07 -4.17
CA ASP A 282 11.00 3.87 -3.17
C ASP A 282 10.48 3.25 -1.86
N GLY A 283 9.17 3.00 -1.75
CA GLY A 283 8.50 2.46 -0.56
C GLY A 283 8.08 3.50 0.49
N SER A 284 8.33 4.79 0.27
CA SER A 284 7.88 5.84 1.19
C SER A 284 6.36 6.05 1.08
N ALA A 285 5.70 6.24 2.23
CA ALA A 285 4.26 6.47 2.28
C ALA A 285 3.93 7.98 2.21
N VAL A 286 2.84 8.31 1.52
CA VAL A 286 2.23 9.65 1.48
C VAL A 286 0.75 9.48 1.75
N CYS A 287 0.18 10.30 2.62
CA CYS A 287 -1.25 10.28 2.94
C CYS A 287 -1.87 11.66 2.77
N TRP A 288 -3.12 11.70 2.31
CA TRP A 288 -3.91 12.92 2.16
C TRP A 288 -5.37 12.69 2.54
N GLY A 289 -6.12 13.79 2.69
CA GLY A 289 -7.47 13.78 3.24
C GLY A 289 -7.47 13.92 4.77
N ALA A 290 -8.28 13.12 5.45
CA ALA A 290 -8.45 13.19 6.91
C ALA A 290 -7.23 12.69 7.70
N ILE A 291 -6.43 11.80 7.12
CA ILE A 291 -5.14 11.34 7.67
C ILE A 291 -4.06 11.88 6.74
N ARG A 292 -3.18 12.73 7.26
CA ARG A 292 -2.08 13.36 6.49
C ARG A 292 -0.70 12.91 6.95
N GLU A 293 -0.65 12.20 8.07
CA GLU A 293 0.59 11.71 8.66
C GLU A 293 1.07 10.47 7.92
N SER A 294 2.37 10.42 7.70
CA SER A 294 3.08 9.24 7.23
C SER A 294 4.33 9.06 8.11
N PRO A 295 4.71 7.82 8.46
CA PRO A 295 5.95 7.58 9.19
C PRO A 295 7.15 8.06 8.38
N GLU A 296 7.89 9.02 8.94
CA GLU A 296 9.10 9.54 8.29
C GLU A 296 10.18 8.46 8.29
N HIS A 297 10.88 8.29 7.16
CA HIS A 297 12.01 7.37 6.93
C HIS A 297 11.69 5.87 6.85
N ASP A 298 10.51 5.41 7.25
CA ASP A 298 10.12 4.01 7.03
C ASP A 298 9.89 3.70 5.54
N ARG A 299 10.04 2.42 5.19
CA ARG A 299 9.78 1.88 3.86
C ARG A 299 8.85 0.68 3.93
N PHE A 300 7.87 0.66 3.05
CA PHE A 300 6.77 -0.29 3.07
C PHE A 300 6.62 -1.00 1.71
N LEU A 301 6.13 -2.24 1.78
CA LEU A 301 5.77 -3.07 0.62
C LEU A 301 4.29 -3.00 0.29
N VAL A 302 3.45 -2.89 1.31
CA VAL A 302 1.99 -2.91 1.20
C VAL A 302 1.44 -1.88 2.16
N ILE A 303 0.40 -1.15 1.73
CA ILE A 303 -0.33 -0.20 2.54
C ILE A 303 -1.83 -0.53 2.47
N SER A 304 -2.53 -0.40 3.59
CA SER A 304 -3.96 -0.61 3.72
C SER A 304 -4.57 0.44 4.63
N SER A 305 -5.44 1.25 4.07
CA SER A 305 -6.19 2.31 4.75
C SER A 305 -7.55 1.79 5.21
N GLY A 306 -7.79 1.88 6.52
CA GLY A 306 -9.04 1.49 7.17
C GLY A 306 -9.98 2.67 7.39
N GLY A 307 -10.86 2.57 8.39
CA GLY A 307 -11.79 3.66 8.73
C GLY A 307 -11.10 4.88 9.34
N ARG A 308 -10.23 4.65 10.35
CA ARG A 308 -9.58 5.70 11.15
C ARG A 308 -8.07 5.52 11.32
N HIS A 309 -7.50 4.56 10.64
CA HIS A 309 -6.09 4.18 10.75
C HIS A 309 -5.58 3.68 9.41
N THR A 310 -4.27 3.79 9.23
CA THR A 310 -3.57 3.16 8.12
C THR A 310 -2.56 2.19 8.69
N CYS A 311 -2.48 1.02 8.08
CA CYS A 311 -1.44 0.04 8.37
C CYS A 311 -0.65 -0.27 7.11
N ALA A 312 0.63 -0.58 7.29
CA ALA A 312 1.53 -0.97 6.23
C ALA A 312 2.47 -2.08 6.69
N LEU A 313 2.92 -2.91 5.76
CA LEU A 313 3.95 -3.92 6.00
C LEU A 313 5.32 -3.40 5.57
N ARG A 314 6.31 -3.52 6.45
CA ARG A 314 7.73 -3.26 6.14
C ARG A 314 8.34 -4.42 5.36
N LEU A 315 9.56 -4.22 4.85
CA LEU A 315 10.34 -5.25 4.13
C LEU A 315 10.59 -6.51 4.97
N ASP A 316 10.73 -6.36 6.28
CA ASP A 316 10.92 -7.46 7.22
C ASP A 316 9.61 -8.18 7.59
N GLY A 317 8.49 -7.80 6.98
CA GLY A 317 7.15 -8.35 7.21
C GLY A 317 6.49 -7.89 8.52
N SER A 318 7.10 -6.96 9.26
CA SER A 318 6.47 -6.33 10.43
C SER A 318 5.42 -5.31 10.00
N ALA A 319 4.34 -5.21 10.79
CA ALA A 319 3.28 -4.23 10.55
C ALA A 319 3.54 -2.93 11.32
N ALA A 320 3.44 -1.80 10.61
CA ALA A 320 3.39 -0.46 11.19
C ALA A 320 1.98 0.09 10.98
N CYS A 321 1.34 0.56 12.04
CA CYS A 321 0.05 1.22 11.93
C CYS A 321 0.13 2.60 12.57
N TRP A 322 -0.55 3.58 11.99
CA TRP A 322 -0.55 4.95 12.51
C TRP A 322 -1.93 5.57 12.36
N ARG A 323 -2.19 6.52 13.27
CA ARG A 323 -3.50 7.12 13.56
C ARG A 323 -4.53 6.05 13.97
N GLY A 324 -5.39 6.34 14.95
CA GLY A 324 -6.25 5.33 15.59
C GLY A 324 -5.89 5.06 17.05
N ARG A 325 -6.51 4.04 17.68
CA ARG A 325 -6.26 3.66 19.08
C ARG A 325 -5.57 2.30 19.14
N GLY A 326 -6.24 1.27 19.68
CA GLY A 326 -5.65 -0.08 19.82
C GLY A 326 -5.31 -0.72 18.48
N GLU A 327 -6.00 -0.31 17.42
CA GLU A 327 -5.81 -0.70 16.01
C GLU A 327 -4.45 -0.24 15.46
N ALA A 328 -3.94 0.89 15.96
CA ALA A 328 -2.66 1.46 15.57
C ALA A 328 -1.46 0.79 16.26
N THR A 329 -1.70 -0.04 17.27
CA THR A 329 -0.65 -0.77 17.99
C THR A 329 -0.61 -2.20 17.49
N SER A 330 0.20 -2.47 16.46
CA SER A 330 0.40 -3.83 15.96
C SER A 330 0.96 -4.76 17.06
N PRO A 331 0.27 -5.85 17.42
CA PRO A 331 0.78 -6.84 18.35
C PRO A 331 1.65 -7.90 17.64
N LEU A 332 1.86 -7.77 16.33
CA LEU A 332 2.48 -8.82 15.54
C LEU A 332 3.98 -8.87 15.76
N THR A 333 4.45 -10.07 16.11
CA THR A 333 5.85 -10.46 16.03
C THR A 333 5.98 -11.48 14.91
N GLY A 334 6.95 -11.29 14.00
CA GLY A 334 7.17 -12.16 12.84
C GLY A 334 6.61 -11.66 11.51
N ARG A 335 6.87 -12.43 10.45
CA ARG A 335 6.58 -12.06 9.05
C ARG A 335 5.12 -12.28 8.66
N SER A 336 4.48 -11.22 8.20
CA SER A 336 3.16 -11.25 7.56
C SER A 336 3.28 -11.07 6.04
N SER A 337 2.43 -11.74 5.28
CA SER A 337 2.39 -11.66 3.80
C SER A 337 1.32 -10.70 3.28
N ALA A 338 0.30 -10.40 4.08
CA ALA A 338 -0.73 -9.41 3.75
C ALA A 338 -1.23 -8.71 5.02
N ILE A 339 -1.75 -7.50 4.83
CA ILE A 339 -2.42 -6.72 5.87
C ILE A 339 -3.68 -6.08 5.29
N SER A 340 -4.75 -6.05 6.07
CA SER A 340 -6.01 -5.43 5.69
C SER A 340 -6.62 -4.70 6.88
N SER A 341 -6.80 -3.40 6.71
CA SER A 341 -7.36 -2.48 7.70
C SER A 341 -8.86 -2.34 7.45
N GLY A 342 -9.67 -2.73 8.44
CA GLY A 342 -11.12 -2.53 8.44
C GLY A 342 -11.53 -1.18 9.01
N GLY A 343 -12.80 -1.03 9.40
CA GLY A 343 -13.30 0.20 10.02
C GLY A 343 -12.59 0.52 11.33
N TYR A 344 -12.47 -0.49 12.20
CA TYR A 344 -11.96 -0.37 13.57
C TYR A 344 -11.13 -1.58 14.02
N HIS A 345 -10.68 -2.41 13.08
CA HIS A 345 -9.80 -3.54 13.33
C HIS A 345 -8.82 -3.69 12.19
N THR A 346 -7.77 -4.46 12.41
CA THR A 346 -6.81 -4.82 11.39
C THR A 346 -6.59 -6.31 11.45
N CYS A 347 -6.48 -6.93 10.29
CA CYS A 347 -6.09 -8.32 10.16
C CYS A 347 -4.84 -8.44 9.29
N ALA A 348 -3.93 -9.33 9.67
CA ALA A 348 -2.79 -9.72 8.87
C ALA A 348 -2.85 -11.21 8.57
N LEU A 349 -2.42 -11.57 7.37
CA LEU A 349 -2.15 -12.96 6.99
C LEU A 349 -0.69 -13.26 7.24
N ARG A 350 -0.40 -14.27 8.06
CA ARG A 350 0.96 -14.74 8.29
C ARG A 350 1.45 -15.62 7.14
N ALA A 351 2.77 -15.76 7.01
CA ALA A 351 3.38 -16.63 6.01
C ALA A 351 2.91 -18.11 6.12
N ASP A 352 2.55 -18.57 7.32
CA ASP A 352 2.02 -19.93 7.54
C ASP A 352 0.52 -20.09 7.21
N GLY A 353 -0.12 -19.03 6.68
CA GLY A 353 -1.54 -18.99 6.33
C GLY A 353 -2.48 -18.73 7.51
N SER A 354 -1.96 -18.53 8.73
CA SER A 354 -2.81 -18.16 9.87
C SER A 354 -3.17 -16.67 9.85
N ALA A 355 -4.40 -16.34 10.27
CA ALA A 355 -4.83 -14.96 10.43
C ALA A 355 -4.51 -14.42 11.83
N ALA A 356 -4.15 -13.15 11.90
CA ALA A 356 -3.92 -12.40 13.12
C ALA A 356 -4.70 -11.11 13.07
N CYS A 357 -5.69 -10.93 13.94
CA CYS A 357 -6.47 -9.71 13.97
C CYS A 357 -6.39 -9.01 15.32
N TRP A 358 -6.47 -7.69 15.31
CA TRP A 358 -6.44 -6.85 16.52
C TRP A 358 -7.26 -5.57 16.32
N GLY A 359 -7.52 -4.88 17.42
CA GLY A 359 -8.39 -3.69 17.44
C GLY A 359 -9.72 -3.95 18.13
N THR A 360 -10.73 -3.19 17.74
CA THR A 360 -12.10 -3.30 18.23
C THR A 360 -12.70 -4.66 17.84
N ASN A 361 -13.39 -5.31 18.79
CA ASN A 361 -13.89 -6.68 18.64
C ASN A 361 -15.30 -6.96 19.27
N PRO A 362 -16.26 -6.02 19.32
CA PRO A 362 -17.58 -6.23 19.91
C PRO A 362 -18.41 -7.31 19.21
N HIS A 363 -18.15 -7.58 17.92
CA HIS A 363 -18.85 -8.58 17.11
C HIS A 363 -18.00 -9.80 16.81
N GLY A 364 -16.78 -9.88 17.35
CA GLY A 364 -15.83 -10.94 17.04
C GLY A 364 -15.05 -10.71 15.74
N GLU A 365 -15.12 -9.51 15.14
CA GLU A 365 -14.48 -9.18 13.85
C GLU A 365 -12.96 -9.30 13.85
N ALA A 366 -12.33 -9.16 15.02
CA ALA A 366 -10.91 -9.37 15.26
C ALA A 366 -10.60 -10.77 15.88
N SER A 367 -11.55 -11.71 15.81
CA SER A 367 -11.42 -13.08 16.33
C SER A 367 -11.46 -14.09 15.18
N PRO A 368 -10.35 -14.28 14.44
CA PRO A 368 -10.33 -15.21 13.32
C PRO A 368 -10.65 -16.65 13.79
N PRO A 369 -11.33 -17.47 12.96
CA PRO A 369 -11.65 -18.84 13.32
C PRO A 369 -10.38 -19.67 13.61
N ALA A 370 -10.37 -20.36 14.75
CA ALA A 370 -9.21 -21.11 15.20
C ALA A 370 -8.91 -22.32 14.30
N GLY A 371 -7.63 -22.55 14.00
CA GLY A 371 -7.17 -23.71 13.22
C GLY A 371 -7.32 -23.59 11.71
N GLU A 372 -7.96 -22.52 11.21
CA GLU A 372 -8.09 -22.27 9.78
C GLU A 372 -6.77 -21.81 9.13
N ARG A 373 -6.73 -21.94 7.80
CA ARG A 373 -5.65 -21.47 6.93
C ARG A 373 -6.23 -20.75 5.72
N PHE A 374 -5.67 -19.60 5.41
CA PHE A 374 -6.17 -18.71 4.37
C PHE A 374 -5.07 -18.36 3.38
N GLY A 375 -5.46 -18.08 2.13
CA GLY A 375 -4.59 -17.52 1.09
C GLY A 375 -4.87 -16.04 0.80
N ALA A 376 -6.04 -15.53 1.21
CA ALA A 376 -6.39 -14.12 1.12
C ALA A 376 -7.25 -13.71 2.33
N ILE A 377 -7.15 -12.44 2.75
CA ILE A 377 -7.94 -11.86 3.84
C ILE A 377 -8.31 -10.42 3.52
N SER A 378 -9.53 -10.02 3.86
CA SER A 378 -10.04 -8.66 3.68
C SER A 378 -10.96 -8.25 4.82
N SER A 379 -10.58 -7.17 5.49
CA SER A 379 -11.28 -6.56 6.63
C SER A 379 -12.25 -5.49 6.12
N GLY A 380 -13.53 -5.64 6.44
CA GLY A 380 -14.58 -4.66 6.14
C GLY A 380 -14.83 -3.69 7.30
N GLY A 381 -16.04 -3.12 7.35
CA GLY A 381 -16.42 -2.16 8.40
C GLY A 381 -16.34 -2.73 9.81
N TYR A 382 -17.08 -3.80 10.04
CA TYR A 382 -17.17 -4.53 11.32
C TYR A 382 -17.17 -6.05 11.13
N HIS A 383 -16.61 -6.52 10.02
CA HIS A 383 -16.50 -7.93 9.68
C HIS A 383 -15.19 -8.18 8.95
N THR A 384 -14.82 -9.45 8.84
CA THR A 384 -13.65 -9.89 8.07
C THR A 384 -14.05 -11.09 7.26
N CYS A 385 -13.57 -11.15 6.03
CA CYS A 385 -13.68 -12.30 5.16
C CYS A 385 -12.29 -12.79 4.77
N ALA A 386 -12.15 -14.09 4.55
CA ALA A 386 -10.93 -14.71 4.08
C ALA A 386 -11.27 -15.83 3.08
N LEU A 387 -10.34 -16.08 2.16
CA LEU A 387 -10.42 -17.22 1.26
C LEU A 387 -9.48 -18.32 1.72
N ARG A 388 -10.00 -19.54 1.83
CA ARG A 388 -9.18 -20.73 1.96
C ARG A 388 -8.42 -21.00 0.65
N PRO A 389 -7.33 -21.79 0.66
CA PRO A 389 -6.61 -22.16 -0.55
C PRO A 389 -7.46 -22.84 -1.63
N ASP A 390 -8.58 -23.48 -1.25
CA ASP A 390 -9.52 -24.10 -2.18
C ASP A 390 -10.53 -23.13 -2.80
N GLY A 391 -10.45 -21.82 -2.47
CA GLY A 391 -11.33 -20.78 -2.95
C GLY A 391 -12.64 -20.64 -2.18
N SER A 392 -12.89 -21.43 -1.13
CA SER A 392 -14.06 -21.24 -0.27
C SER A 392 -13.89 -20.00 0.62
N ALA A 393 -14.95 -19.21 0.75
CA ALA A 393 -14.96 -18.03 1.61
C ALA A 393 -15.39 -18.38 3.05
N VAL A 394 -14.73 -17.76 4.02
CA VAL A 394 -15.10 -17.76 5.43
C VAL A 394 -15.16 -16.32 5.90
N CYS A 395 -16.28 -15.90 6.48
CA CYS A 395 -16.44 -14.58 7.03
C CYS A 395 -16.89 -14.64 8.50
N TRP A 396 -16.53 -13.63 9.27
CA TRP A 396 -16.88 -13.52 10.69
C TRP A 396 -17.00 -12.05 11.11
N GLY A 397 -17.68 -11.80 12.24
CA GLY A 397 -17.97 -10.46 12.74
C GLY A 397 -19.44 -10.09 12.61
N TYR A 398 -19.72 -8.80 12.43
CA TYR A 398 -21.06 -8.25 12.29
C TYR A 398 -21.74 -8.68 10.98
N ASP A 399 -23.00 -9.12 11.06
CA ASP A 399 -23.69 -9.77 9.93
C ASP A 399 -25.15 -9.32 9.72
N GLU A 400 -25.56 -8.17 10.23
CA GLU A 400 -26.98 -7.74 10.11
C GLU A 400 -27.44 -7.48 8.66
N HIS A 401 -26.49 -7.32 7.72
CA HIS A 401 -26.79 -7.21 6.28
C HIS A 401 -26.47 -8.49 5.51
N GLY A 402 -26.01 -9.55 6.17
CA GLY A 402 -25.53 -10.77 5.51
C GLY A 402 -24.11 -10.66 4.96
N GLN A 403 -23.33 -9.64 5.32
CA GLN A 403 -21.97 -9.37 4.82
C GLN A 403 -20.92 -10.38 5.29
N ALA A 404 -21.18 -11.08 6.40
CA ALA A 404 -20.40 -12.20 6.90
C ALA A 404 -21.03 -13.57 6.60
N THR A 405 -22.06 -13.62 5.74
CA THR A 405 -22.65 -14.84 5.20
C THR A 405 -22.30 -14.99 3.72
N PRO A 406 -21.15 -15.60 3.38
CA PRO A 406 -20.79 -15.81 1.98
C PRO A 406 -21.77 -16.78 1.31
N PRO A 407 -22.00 -16.63 -0.02
CA PRO A 407 -22.90 -17.49 -0.78
C PRO A 407 -22.45 -18.96 -0.76
N GLU A 408 -23.40 -19.86 -0.44
CA GLU A 408 -23.12 -21.29 -0.33
C GLU A 408 -22.74 -21.90 -1.68
N GLY A 409 -21.74 -22.78 -1.67
CA GLY A 409 -21.31 -23.52 -2.87
C GLY A 409 -20.40 -22.73 -3.83
N GLU A 410 -20.23 -21.42 -3.63
CA GLU A 410 -19.34 -20.61 -4.46
C GLU A 410 -17.86 -20.94 -4.24
N ARG A 411 -17.05 -20.66 -5.28
CA ARG A 411 -15.59 -20.75 -5.25
C ARG A 411 -14.98 -19.52 -5.89
N PHE A 412 -14.04 -18.90 -5.20
CA PHE A 412 -13.40 -17.66 -5.58
C PHE A 412 -11.91 -17.85 -5.87
N ALA A 413 -11.34 -16.97 -6.67
CA ALA A 413 -9.91 -16.96 -6.95
C ALA A 413 -9.13 -16.48 -5.71
N VAL A 414 -8.10 -17.23 -5.31
CA VAL A 414 -7.20 -16.85 -4.18
C VAL A 414 -5.99 -16.02 -4.67
N GLY A 415 -5.80 -15.94 -5.99
CA GLY A 415 -4.71 -15.23 -6.64
C GLY A 415 -5.18 -14.58 -7.94
N ARG A 416 -4.36 -14.58 -8.98
CA ARG A 416 -4.69 -13.95 -10.27
C ARG A 416 -5.98 -14.53 -10.86
N VAL A 417 -6.78 -13.68 -11.49
CA VAL A 417 -7.97 -14.05 -12.26
C VAL A 417 -7.60 -14.11 -13.73
N GLU A 418 -7.97 -15.21 -14.40
CA GLU A 418 -7.74 -15.39 -15.84
C GLU A 418 -9.07 -15.28 -16.57
N VAL A 419 -9.36 -14.07 -17.08
CA VAL A 419 -10.49 -13.86 -17.98
C VAL A 419 -10.03 -14.25 -19.39
N GLY A 420 -10.41 -15.43 -19.85
CA GLY A 420 -10.08 -15.91 -21.19
C GLY A 420 -10.63 -14.97 -22.28
N GLY A 421 -9.84 -14.79 -23.35
CA GLY A 421 -10.19 -14.05 -24.56
C GLY A 421 -10.71 -14.94 -25.69
#